data_AF-A0A496TKS0-F1
#
_entry.id   AF-A0A496TKS0-F1
#
_cell.length_a   1.000
_cell.length_b   1.000
_cell.length_c   1.000
_cell.angle_alpha   90.00
_cell.angle_beta   90.00
_cell.angle_gamma   90.00
#
_symmetry.space_group_name_H-M   'P 1'
#
loop_
_entity.id
_entity.type
_entity.pdbx_description
1 polymer ?
#
loop_
_entity_poly.entity_id
_entity_poly.type
_entity_poly.pdbx_seq_one_letter_code
_entity_poly.pdbx_strand_id
1 'polypeptide(L)'
;MGRSLILLICGFLSIFAYLRVNLSKVSEASIDNYLFHYKKIISKNISNSALNFAIQKLSRNRELRTTLNHISFSGGFFDVFFKERPEIGDDVLEIKAVSNYYNLIDSSIAVVRIRNISDRFSRYSYFSNTEPMIYFATGDTLYGPVHTNGQFHFTGVPVFYGLVSSVSPVYSTAGFTDPEFYGGTDFGRNAIKLPIDLSSLISAAQDGGFAVSGSELWLSFKSDGTFDYKIGSYGEWNNSSLSEINGVIYSDKNIHIRGIVSGKVTICSMKDIIIEDDIVYADNPLDNPESEDLLGIVAKRNVIVKDNPQNRIKCEIDGSIMAVDGSFRAENIYFTPPGRLSLLGGIIQKTRGPVGTTLPSGYKKYYKYDDRLEYIFPPYYPIADGSLEGLPAKVKIEIISWWE
;
A
#
# COMPACT_ATOMS: atom_id res chain seq x y z
N MET A 1 72.06 38.24 49.45
CA MET A 1 70.69 37.71 49.21
C MET A 1 70.00 38.25 47.95
N GLY A 2 70.32 39.45 47.44
CA GLY A 2 69.65 40.01 46.25
C GLY A 2 69.90 39.31 44.90
N ARG A 3 71.10 38.77 44.64
CA ARG A 3 71.44 38.16 43.33
C ARG A 3 70.71 36.82 43.07
N SER A 4 70.55 35.98 44.08
CA SER A 4 69.81 34.71 43.97
C SER A 4 68.30 34.93 43.82
N LEU A 5 67.75 35.97 44.44
CA LEU A 5 66.35 36.37 44.31
C LEU A 5 66.03 36.82 42.88
N ILE A 6 66.93 37.60 42.25
CA ILE A 6 66.78 38.05 40.86
C ILE A 6 66.75 36.86 39.89
N LEU A 7 67.66 35.88 40.04
CA LEU A 7 67.67 34.68 39.20
C LEU A 7 66.39 33.85 39.34
N LEU A 8 65.86 33.73 40.56
CA LEU A 8 64.61 33.04 40.82
C LEU A 8 63.41 33.77 40.20
N ILE A 9 63.34 35.10 40.32
CA ILE A 9 62.31 35.92 39.68
C ILE A 9 62.40 35.81 38.15
N CYS A 10 63.60 35.88 37.57
CA CYS A 10 63.80 35.69 36.13
C CYS A 10 63.37 34.29 35.67
N GLY A 11 63.70 33.24 36.42
CA GLY A 11 63.27 31.88 36.13
C GLY A 11 61.74 31.72 36.17
N PHE A 12 61.08 32.27 37.18
CA PHE A 12 59.62 32.28 37.26
C PHE A 12 58.98 33.07 36.11
N LEU A 13 59.52 34.26 35.76
CA LEU A 13 59.03 35.05 34.64
C LEU A 13 59.15 34.29 33.31
N SER A 14 60.26 33.58 33.09
CA SER A 14 60.45 32.73 31.90
C SER A 14 59.48 31.57 31.86
N ILE A 15 59.25 30.89 33.00
CA ILE A 15 58.28 29.78 33.09
C ILE A 15 56.85 30.28 32.86
N PHE A 16 56.44 31.40 33.47
CA PHE A 16 55.12 31.98 33.26
C PHE A 16 54.94 32.51 31.84
N ALA A 17 55.97 33.09 31.22
CA ALA A 17 55.92 33.47 29.82
C ALA A 17 55.71 32.26 28.91
N TYR A 18 56.45 31.17 29.14
CA TYR A 18 56.29 29.92 28.39
C TYR A 18 54.90 29.30 28.62
N LEU A 19 54.42 29.25 29.86
CA LEU A 19 53.09 28.77 30.22
C LEU A 19 52.00 29.60 29.55
N ARG A 20 52.12 30.93 29.53
CA ARG A 20 51.18 31.83 28.85
C ARG A 20 51.12 31.56 27.35
N VAL A 21 52.28 31.39 26.70
CA VAL A 21 52.35 31.05 25.27
C VAL A 21 51.69 29.70 24.99
N ASN A 22 51.95 28.69 25.82
CA ASN A 22 51.32 27.38 25.67
C ASN A 22 49.81 27.41 25.91
N LEU A 23 49.34 28.14 26.93
CA LEU A 23 47.90 28.33 27.18
C LEU A 23 47.22 29.06 26.01
N SER A 24 47.88 30.06 25.42
CA SER A 24 47.37 30.73 24.21
C SER A 24 47.23 29.75 23.04
N LYS A 25 48.28 28.94 22.79
CA LYS A 25 48.26 27.92 21.73
C LYS A 25 47.19 26.85 21.95
N VAL A 26 47.02 26.38 23.19
CA VAL A 26 45.98 25.40 23.53
C VAL A 26 44.59 26.01 23.37
N SER A 27 44.40 27.27 23.77
CA SER A 27 43.14 27.99 23.59
C SER A 27 42.79 28.18 22.12
N GLU A 28 43.76 28.61 21.30
CA GLU A 28 43.58 28.75 19.84
C GLU A 28 43.24 27.41 19.19
N ALA A 29 44.03 26.36 19.47
CA ALA A 29 43.76 25.02 18.96
C ALA A 29 42.40 24.47 19.40
N SER A 30 41.96 24.77 20.62
CA SER A 30 40.63 24.37 21.11
C SER A 30 39.52 25.09 20.36
N ILE A 31 39.68 26.38 20.05
CA ILE A 31 38.71 27.15 19.26
C ILE A 31 38.67 26.64 17.82
N ASP A 32 39.82 26.41 17.20
CA ASP A 32 39.89 25.88 15.83
C ASP A 32 39.26 24.49 15.72
N ASN A 33 39.55 23.59 16.67
CA ASN A 33 38.90 22.28 16.74
C ASN A 33 37.39 22.42 16.93
N TYR A 34 36.94 23.30 17.84
CA TYR A 34 35.52 23.57 18.04
C TYR A 34 34.86 24.08 16.75
N LEU A 35 35.47 25.03 16.04
CA LEU A 35 34.97 25.56 14.78
C LEU A 35 34.93 24.50 13.69
N PHE A 36 35.93 23.62 13.61
CA PHE A 36 35.94 22.50 12.68
C PHE A 36 34.78 21.53 12.96
N HIS A 37 34.61 21.11 14.22
CA HIS A 37 33.52 20.22 14.61
C HIS A 37 32.14 20.87 14.39
N TYR A 38 31.99 22.15 14.73
CA TYR A 38 30.78 22.91 14.46
C TYR A 38 30.44 22.94 12.97
N LYS A 39 31.40 23.33 12.12
CA LYS A 39 31.21 23.35 10.65
C LYS A 39 30.87 21.97 10.11
N LYS A 40 31.52 20.91 10.61
CA LYS A 40 31.24 19.53 10.22
C LYS A 40 29.80 19.12 10.57
N ILE A 41 29.35 19.41 11.78
CA ILE A 41 27.96 19.11 12.21
C ILE A 41 26.96 19.86 11.34
N ILE A 42 27.18 21.14 11.04
CA ILE A 42 26.30 21.92 10.16
C ILE A 42 26.29 21.33 8.74
N SER A 43 27.45 21.01 8.18
CA SER A 43 27.56 20.41 6.84
C SER A 43 26.82 19.07 6.77
N LYS A 44 26.98 18.20 7.78
CA LYS A 44 26.26 16.94 7.91
C LYS A 44 24.74 17.12 8.02
N ASN A 45 24.28 18.09 8.81
CA ASN A 45 22.85 18.40 8.92
C ASN A 45 22.27 18.91 7.60
N ILE A 46 23.06 19.68 6.84
CA ILE A 46 22.68 20.14 5.49
C ILE A 46 22.55 18.95 4.54
N SER A 47 23.50 18.01 4.50
CA SER A 47 23.42 16.84 3.61
C SER A 47 22.24 15.91 3.98
N ASN A 48 22.00 15.68 5.28
CA ASN A 48 20.83 14.92 5.75
C ASN A 48 19.50 15.60 5.37
N SER A 49 19.42 16.93 5.48
CA SER A 49 18.22 17.69 5.09
C SER A 49 18.00 17.65 3.58
N ALA A 50 19.07 17.77 2.80
CA ALA A 50 19.05 17.65 1.34
C ALA A 50 18.56 16.27 0.89
N LEU A 51 18.98 15.21 1.58
CA LEU A 51 18.56 13.85 1.27
C LEU A 51 17.07 13.63 1.58
N ASN A 52 16.58 14.12 2.73
CA ASN A 52 15.15 14.12 3.05
C ASN A 52 14.32 14.90 2.01
N PHE A 53 14.82 16.06 1.58
CA PHE A 53 14.18 16.86 0.54
C PHE A 53 14.11 16.12 -0.81
N ALA A 54 15.18 15.42 -1.19
CA ALA A 54 15.22 14.61 -2.40
C ALA A 54 14.20 13.45 -2.36
N ILE A 55 14.15 12.72 -1.23
CA ILE A 55 13.16 11.65 -1.01
C ILE A 55 11.73 12.21 -1.09
N GLN A 56 11.46 13.36 -0.48
CA GLN A 56 10.14 14.00 -0.54
C GLN A 56 9.75 14.42 -1.97
N LYS A 57 10.71 14.87 -2.78
CA LYS A 57 10.47 15.17 -4.20
C LYS A 57 10.18 13.90 -5.00
N LEU A 58 10.95 12.85 -4.80
CA LEU A 58 10.76 11.56 -5.47
C LEU A 58 9.42 10.90 -5.12
N SER A 59 8.96 11.01 -3.87
CA SER A 59 7.68 10.42 -3.46
C SER A 59 6.48 11.10 -4.14
N ARG A 60 6.66 12.35 -4.57
CA ARG A 60 5.66 13.11 -5.33
C ARG A 60 5.73 12.87 -6.82
N ASN A 61 6.91 12.58 -7.39
CA ASN A 61 7.07 12.29 -8.82
C ASN A 61 8.34 11.45 -9.08
N ARG A 62 8.16 10.25 -9.63
CA ARG A 62 9.26 9.34 -10.01
C ARG A 62 10.19 9.93 -11.07
N GLU A 63 9.70 10.83 -11.92
CA GLU A 63 10.44 11.45 -13.04
C GLU A 63 11.28 12.65 -12.59
N LEU A 64 11.09 13.17 -11.36
CA LEU A 64 11.91 14.24 -10.78
C LEU A 64 13.27 13.71 -10.28
N ARG A 65 13.96 12.93 -11.13
CA ARG A 65 15.34 12.44 -10.90
C ARG A 65 16.39 13.45 -11.36
N THR A 66 16.01 14.73 -11.49
CA THR A 66 16.93 15.78 -11.91
C THR A 66 17.87 16.11 -10.76
N THR A 67 19.18 16.02 -11.03
CA THR A 67 20.22 16.44 -10.10
C THR A 67 19.91 17.85 -9.60
N LEU A 68 19.82 18.01 -8.28
CA LEU A 68 19.65 19.32 -7.66
C LEU A 68 21.05 19.89 -7.47
N ASN A 69 21.33 21.03 -8.10
CA ASN A 69 22.65 21.65 -8.05
C ASN A 69 22.60 22.97 -7.26
N HIS A 70 23.51 23.11 -6.29
CA HIS A 70 23.84 24.33 -5.56
C HIS A 70 22.64 24.99 -4.91
N ILE A 71 21.83 24.20 -4.21
CA ILE A 71 20.67 24.72 -3.47
C ILE A 71 21.16 25.32 -2.15
N SER A 72 20.86 26.60 -1.92
CA SER A 72 21.20 27.29 -0.66
C SER A 72 20.32 26.78 0.48
N PHE A 73 20.95 26.39 1.59
CA PHE A 73 20.26 25.93 2.79
C PHE A 73 21.13 26.13 4.04
N SER A 74 20.55 26.67 5.11
CA SER A 74 21.22 26.88 6.42
C SER A 74 22.59 27.61 6.33
N GLY A 75 22.74 28.54 5.39
CA GLY A 75 23.99 29.29 5.19
C GLY A 75 25.10 28.51 4.45
N GLY A 76 24.82 27.32 3.94
CA GLY A 76 25.67 26.58 3.01
C GLY A 76 24.92 26.21 1.73
N PHE A 77 25.49 25.29 0.94
CA PHE A 77 24.88 24.77 -0.27
C PHE A 77 24.90 23.24 -0.28
N PHE A 78 24.01 22.64 -1.05
CA PHE A 78 24.05 21.20 -1.32
C PHE A 78 23.76 20.86 -2.78
N ASP A 79 24.29 19.72 -3.18
CA ASP A 79 24.01 19.03 -4.44
C ASP A 79 23.40 17.64 -4.15
N VAL A 80 22.49 17.17 -4.99
CA VAL A 80 21.89 15.83 -4.89
C VAL A 80 22.04 15.08 -6.21
N PHE A 81 22.62 13.88 -6.13
CA PHE A 81 22.85 12.99 -7.26
C PHE A 81 22.02 11.71 -7.11
N PHE A 82 21.55 11.19 -8.24
CA PHE A 82 20.76 9.96 -8.34
C PHE A 82 21.49 8.94 -9.20
N LYS A 83 21.57 7.68 -8.76
CA LYS A 83 22.18 6.59 -9.53
C LYS A 83 21.39 5.30 -9.33
N GLU A 84 20.92 4.69 -10.41
CA GLU A 84 20.22 3.40 -10.36
C GLU A 84 21.15 2.27 -9.87
N ARG A 85 20.57 1.25 -9.23
CA ARG A 85 21.25 0.09 -8.66
C ARG A 85 20.56 -1.22 -9.06
N PRO A 86 20.54 -1.58 -10.37
CA PRO A 86 19.91 -2.80 -10.85
C PRO A 86 20.50 -4.07 -10.20
N GLU A 87 21.73 -4.01 -9.71
CA GLU A 87 22.41 -5.12 -9.02
C GLU A 87 21.82 -5.47 -7.64
N ILE A 88 21.07 -4.57 -7.00
CA ILE A 88 20.40 -4.81 -5.71
C ILE A 88 18.96 -5.29 -5.91
N GLY A 89 18.36 -4.94 -7.04
CA GLY A 89 17.01 -5.32 -7.42
C GLY A 89 16.36 -4.26 -8.31
N ASP A 90 15.18 -4.59 -8.83
CA ASP A 90 14.44 -3.67 -9.68
C ASP A 90 14.00 -2.42 -8.90
N ASP A 91 14.00 -1.28 -9.59
CA ASP A 91 13.59 0.03 -9.08
C ASP A 91 14.34 0.52 -7.82
N VAL A 92 15.59 0.07 -7.63
CA VAL A 92 16.47 0.57 -6.56
C VAL A 92 17.29 1.76 -7.05
N LEU A 93 17.26 2.84 -6.25
CA LEU A 93 17.94 4.10 -6.51
C LEU A 93 18.86 4.48 -5.33
N GLU A 94 20.10 4.80 -5.63
CA GLU A 94 21.01 5.45 -4.68
C GLU A 94 20.90 6.98 -4.82
N ILE A 95 20.67 7.65 -3.70
CA ILE A 95 20.61 9.10 -3.57
C ILE A 95 21.83 9.53 -2.77
N LYS A 96 22.70 10.36 -3.37
CA LYS A 96 23.87 10.95 -2.71
C LYS A 96 23.68 12.44 -2.58
N ALA A 97 23.61 12.95 -1.35
CA ALA A 97 23.60 14.37 -1.05
C ALA A 97 24.99 14.81 -0.62
N VAL A 98 25.53 15.84 -1.27
CA VAL A 98 26.84 16.44 -0.93
C VAL A 98 26.61 17.87 -0.49
N SER A 99 27.09 18.23 0.69
CA SER A 99 26.96 19.57 1.25
C SER A 99 28.30 20.30 1.25
N ASN A 100 28.24 21.63 1.24
CA ASN A 100 29.40 22.50 1.43
C ASN A 100 29.02 23.63 2.38
N TYR A 101 29.73 23.71 3.51
CA TYR A 101 29.62 24.79 4.47
C TYR A 101 31.01 25.34 4.78
N TYR A 102 31.30 26.57 4.33
CA TYR A 102 32.60 27.22 4.48
C TYR A 102 33.80 26.32 4.08
N ASN A 103 33.74 25.74 2.87
CA ASN A 103 34.73 24.83 2.29
C ASN A 103 34.88 23.46 2.97
N LEU A 104 34.05 23.15 3.97
CA LEU A 104 33.95 21.82 4.54
C LEU A 104 32.85 21.05 3.81
N ILE A 105 33.25 19.98 3.14
CA ILE A 105 32.36 19.11 2.38
C ILE A 105 32.00 17.89 3.22
N ASP A 106 30.72 17.56 3.25
CA ASP A 106 30.22 16.30 3.83
C ASP A 106 29.25 15.62 2.85
N SER A 107 28.94 14.34 3.08
CA SER A 107 27.98 13.64 2.23
C SER A 107 27.17 12.57 2.96
N SER A 108 25.86 12.55 2.69
CA SER A 108 24.94 11.51 3.14
C SER A 108 24.45 10.69 1.95
N ILE A 109 24.26 9.39 2.13
CA ILE A 109 23.82 8.47 1.08
C ILE A 109 22.62 7.66 1.59
N ALA A 110 21.61 7.50 0.75
CA ALA A 110 20.51 6.57 1.01
C ALA A 110 20.30 5.68 -0.22
N VAL A 111 20.07 4.40 0.03
CA VAL A 111 19.61 3.47 -1.00
C VAL A 111 18.14 3.22 -0.75
N VAL A 112 17.32 3.49 -1.75
CA VAL A 112 15.87 3.41 -1.65
C VAL A 112 15.29 2.56 -2.77
N ARG A 113 14.19 1.86 -2.50
CA ARG A 113 13.37 1.21 -3.53
C ARG A 113 12.13 2.05 -3.80
N ILE A 114 11.85 2.30 -5.07
CA ILE A 114 10.77 3.16 -5.55
C ILE A 114 9.69 2.25 -6.14
N ARG A 115 8.57 2.07 -5.44
CA ARG A 115 7.44 1.30 -5.96
C ARG A 115 6.28 2.20 -6.36
N ASN A 116 5.77 2.03 -7.57
CA ASN A 116 4.57 2.73 -8.01
C ASN A 116 3.37 2.13 -7.30
N ILE A 117 2.61 2.96 -6.60
CA ILE A 117 1.34 2.53 -6.03
C ILE A 117 0.34 2.38 -7.19
N SER A 118 -0.33 1.24 -7.24
CA SER A 118 -1.38 0.94 -8.22
C SER A 118 -2.45 2.03 -8.19
N ASP A 119 -2.90 2.50 -9.35
CA ASP A 119 -4.03 3.42 -9.50
C ASP A 119 -5.39 2.70 -9.45
N ARG A 120 -5.39 1.37 -9.35
CA ARG A 120 -6.57 0.52 -9.37
C ARG A 120 -7.26 0.46 -8.02
N PHE A 121 -8.56 0.17 -8.04
CA PHE A 121 -9.32 -0.11 -6.82
C PHE A 121 -8.81 -1.33 -6.06
N SER A 122 -8.11 -2.26 -6.71
CA SER A 122 -7.63 -3.50 -6.09
C SER A 122 -6.66 -3.28 -4.94
N ARG A 123 -6.01 -2.11 -4.86
CA ARG A 123 -5.13 -1.77 -3.75
C ARG A 123 -5.85 -1.62 -2.41
N TYR A 124 -7.17 -1.45 -2.38
CA TYR A 124 -7.88 -1.27 -1.12
C TYR A 124 -8.18 -2.63 -0.51
N SER A 125 -7.75 -2.84 0.74
CA SER A 125 -8.24 -3.97 1.54
C SER A 125 -9.74 -3.84 1.80
N TYR A 126 -10.21 -2.60 1.97
CA TYR A 126 -11.60 -2.28 2.16
C TYR A 126 -11.94 -0.91 1.59
N PHE A 127 -12.97 -0.87 0.75
CA PHE A 127 -13.57 0.33 0.20
C PHE A 127 -15.09 0.23 0.22
N SER A 128 -15.74 1.27 0.71
CA SER A 128 -17.20 1.42 0.64
C SER A 128 -17.60 2.81 0.18
N ASN A 129 -18.53 2.94 -0.76
CA ASN A 129 -19.09 4.26 -1.08
C ASN A 129 -20.08 4.74 -0.01
N THR A 130 -20.76 3.82 0.67
CA THR A 130 -21.75 4.11 1.70
C THR A 130 -21.64 3.07 2.81
N GLU A 131 -21.42 3.56 4.03
CA GLU A 131 -21.44 2.73 5.25
C GLU A 131 -22.84 2.78 5.87
N PRO A 132 -23.55 1.63 5.96
CA PRO A 132 -24.67 1.50 6.87
C PRO A 132 -24.17 1.54 8.33
N MET A 133 -25.09 1.51 9.30
CA MET A 133 -24.78 1.49 10.73
C MET A 133 -24.23 0.11 11.17
N ILE A 134 -23.04 -0.26 10.66
CA ILE A 134 -22.31 -1.48 10.97
C ILE A 134 -20.94 -1.08 11.52
N TYR A 135 -20.64 -1.56 12.72
CA TYR A 135 -19.44 -1.18 13.44
C TYR A 135 -18.27 -2.12 13.10
N PHE A 136 -17.08 -1.55 12.94
CA PHE A 136 -15.84 -2.32 13.16
C PHE A 136 -15.59 -2.39 14.66
N ALA A 137 -15.29 -3.59 15.15
CA ALA A 137 -15.28 -3.92 16.57
C ALA A 137 -13.92 -4.47 17.03
N THR A 138 -13.73 -4.63 18.35
CA THR A 138 -12.59 -5.39 18.89
C THR A 138 -12.47 -6.75 18.20
N GLY A 139 -11.27 -7.04 17.69
CA GLY A 139 -10.98 -8.27 16.94
C GLY A 139 -10.97 -8.09 15.42
N ASP A 140 -11.51 -6.98 14.90
CA ASP A 140 -11.27 -6.59 13.51
C ASP A 140 -9.85 -6.04 13.38
N THR A 141 -9.05 -6.65 12.49
CA THR A 141 -7.68 -6.21 12.17
C THR A 141 -7.51 -6.11 10.67
N LEU A 142 -7.16 -4.93 10.16
CA LEU A 142 -7.00 -4.67 8.73
C LEU A 142 -5.58 -4.19 8.43
N TYR A 143 -4.94 -4.78 7.43
CA TYR A 143 -3.52 -4.53 7.12
C TYR A 143 -3.29 -3.57 5.94
N GLY A 144 -4.17 -3.56 4.95
CA GLY A 144 -4.06 -2.69 3.78
C GLY A 144 -4.83 -1.37 3.90
N PRO A 145 -4.77 -0.51 2.87
CA PRO A 145 -5.53 0.73 2.81
C PRO A 145 -7.03 0.51 2.99
N VAL A 146 -7.66 1.35 3.79
CA VAL A 146 -9.10 1.32 4.11
C VAL A 146 -9.70 2.68 3.76
N HIS A 147 -10.82 2.69 3.03
CA HIS A 147 -11.51 3.92 2.65
C HIS A 147 -13.02 3.81 2.73
N THR A 148 -13.69 4.89 3.12
CA THR A 148 -15.13 5.05 2.90
C THR A 148 -15.48 6.46 2.42
N ASN A 149 -16.36 6.57 1.42
CA ASN A 149 -16.99 7.86 1.09
C ASN A 149 -18.08 8.26 2.11
N GLY A 150 -18.41 7.38 3.06
CA GLY A 150 -19.32 7.68 4.16
C GLY A 150 -18.62 8.06 5.45
N GLN A 151 -19.21 7.64 6.56
CA GLN A 151 -18.67 7.75 7.91
C GLN A 151 -18.42 6.36 8.49
N PHE A 152 -17.21 6.14 9.02
CA PHE A 152 -16.93 4.90 9.76
C PHE A 152 -17.69 4.85 11.08
N HIS A 153 -18.01 3.64 11.52
CA HIS A 153 -18.58 3.35 12.82
C HIS A 153 -17.62 2.41 13.56
N PHE A 154 -17.16 2.81 14.74
CA PHE A 154 -16.21 2.06 15.56
C PHE A 154 -16.77 1.74 16.94
N THR A 155 -16.40 0.58 17.47
CA THR A 155 -16.68 0.15 18.84
C THR A 155 -15.53 -0.72 19.33
N GLY A 156 -15.21 -0.72 20.61
CA GLY A 156 -14.08 -1.45 21.16
C GLY A 156 -12.73 -0.98 20.59
N VAL A 157 -11.82 -1.92 20.32
CA VAL A 157 -10.42 -1.67 19.91
C VAL A 157 -10.15 -2.37 18.57
N PRO A 158 -10.73 -1.91 17.44
CA PRO A 158 -10.34 -2.38 16.12
C PRO A 158 -8.95 -1.84 15.76
N VAL A 159 -8.18 -2.63 15.01
CA VAL A 159 -6.77 -2.31 14.68
C VAL A 159 -6.58 -2.15 13.17
N PHE A 160 -5.92 -1.06 12.77
CA PHE A 160 -5.64 -0.74 11.37
C PHE A 160 -4.14 -0.48 11.15
N TYR A 161 -3.48 -1.37 10.41
CA TYR A 161 -2.08 -1.19 10.02
C TYR A 161 -1.91 -0.42 8.71
N GLY A 162 -2.95 -0.37 7.87
CA GLY A 162 -2.98 0.46 6.67
C GLY A 162 -3.63 1.83 6.91
N LEU A 163 -3.45 2.75 5.96
CA LEU A 163 -4.06 4.08 6.02
C LEU A 163 -5.59 3.98 6.08
N VAL A 164 -6.19 4.64 7.07
CA VAL A 164 -7.66 4.73 7.19
C VAL A 164 -8.13 6.09 6.76
N SER A 165 -9.01 6.15 5.76
CA SER A 165 -9.42 7.41 5.15
C SER A 165 -10.92 7.49 4.93
N SER A 166 -11.50 8.69 5.07
CA SER A 166 -12.93 8.88 4.81
C SER A 166 -13.26 10.28 4.34
N VAL A 167 -14.38 10.40 3.63
CA VAL A 167 -14.94 11.72 3.28
C VAL A 167 -15.48 12.43 4.52
N SER A 168 -16.10 11.70 5.44
CA SER A 168 -16.44 12.26 6.73
C SER A 168 -15.16 12.64 7.50
N PRO A 169 -15.06 13.84 8.10
CA PRO A 169 -13.94 14.24 8.95
C PRO A 169 -13.96 13.55 10.33
N VAL A 170 -15.09 12.92 10.68
CA VAL A 170 -15.32 12.27 11.98
C VAL A 170 -15.89 10.86 11.79
N TYR A 171 -15.58 9.96 12.72
CA TYR A 171 -16.22 8.64 12.82
C TYR A 171 -17.26 8.61 13.95
N SER A 172 -18.23 7.72 13.81
CA SER A 172 -19.25 7.44 14.83
C SER A 172 -18.74 6.37 15.80
N THR A 173 -19.19 6.43 17.05
CA THR A 173 -18.76 5.52 18.12
C THR A 173 -19.97 4.86 18.81
N ALA A 174 -19.77 3.67 19.37
CA ALA A 174 -20.76 3.03 20.24
C ALA A 174 -20.07 2.36 21.43
N GLY A 175 -20.44 2.75 22.65
CA GLY A 175 -19.82 2.24 23.87
C GLY A 175 -18.34 2.63 23.98
N PHE A 176 -17.56 1.85 24.73
CA PHE A 176 -16.10 2.01 24.77
C PHE A 176 -15.53 1.88 23.36
N THR A 177 -14.76 2.88 22.91
CA THR A 177 -14.22 2.94 21.54
C THR A 177 -12.83 3.56 21.57
N ASP A 178 -11.83 2.79 21.19
CA ASP A 178 -10.41 3.16 21.15
C ASP A 178 -9.74 2.49 19.93
N PRO A 179 -10.07 2.91 18.69
CA PRO A 179 -9.49 2.34 17.47
C PRO A 179 -8.01 2.69 17.33
N GLU A 180 -7.18 1.70 17.00
CA GLU A 180 -5.74 1.87 16.81
C GLU A 180 -5.39 2.06 15.33
N PHE A 181 -4.82 3.22 14.98
CA PHE A 181 -4.47 3.57 13.60
C PHE A 181 -2.94 3.61 13.39
N TYR A 182 -2.30 2.45 13.28
CA TYR A 182 -0.85 2.36 13.03
C TYR A 182 -0.47 2.85 11.63
N GLY A 183 -1.35 2.68 10.64
CA GLY A 183 -1.14 3.17 9.27
C GLY A 183 -1.46 4.67 9.07
N GLY A 184 -1.87 5.37 10.12
CA GLY A 184 -2.31 6.76 10.07
C GLY A 184 -3.75 6.94 9.57
N THR A 185 -4.20 8.20 9.59
CA THR A 185 -5.56 8.58 9.17
C THR A 185 -5.57 9.74 8.17
N ASP A 186 -6.58 9.76 7.30
CA ASP A 186 -6.85 10.82 6.31
C ASP A 186 -8.37 11.03 6.20
N PHE A 187 -8.96 11.61 7.26
CA PHE A 187 -10.38 11.92 7.35
C PHE A 187 -10.69 13.31 6.80
N GLY A 188 -11.86 13.49 6.18
CA GLY A 188 -12.28 14.75 5.57
C GLY A 188 -11.77 14.96 4.15
N ARG A 189 -11.29 13.90 3.48
CA ARG A 189 -10.76 13.98 2.10
C ARG A 189 -11.89 13.98 1.06
N ASN A 190 -11.54 14.28 -0.19
CA ASN A 190 -12.48 14.20 -1.30
C ASN A 190 -12.93 12.75 -1.58
N ALA A 191 -14.17 12.63 -2.04
CA ALA A 191 -14.78 11.35 -2.40
C ALA A 191 -14.07 10.70 -3.60
N ILE A 192 -13.83 9.40 -3.48
CA ILE A 192 -13.27 8.58 -4.56
C ILE A 192 -14.45 7.96 -5.33
N LYS A 193 -14.62 8.32 -6.59
CA LYS A 193 -15.79 7.88 -7.36
C LYS A 193 -15.63 6.44 -7.79
N LEU A 194 -16.62 5.60 -7.49
CA LEU A 194 -16.73 4.28 -8.12
C LEU A 194 -16.94 4.43 -9.64
N PRO A 195 -16.46 3.47 -10.45
CA PRO A 195 -16.57 3.52 -11.90
C PRO A 195 -18.03 3.50 -12.32
N ILE A 196 -18.42 4.43 -13.20
CA ILE A 196 -19.81 4.55 -13.66
C ILE A 196 -20.12 3.48 -14.72
N ASP A 197 -19.13 3.19 -15.57
CA ASP A 197 -19.19 2.14 -16.58
C ASP A 197 -18.02 1.15 -16.45
N LEU A 198 -18.21 -0.03 -17.02
CA LEU A 198 -17.21 -1.09 -17.11
C LEU A 198 -16.77 -1.29 -18.57
N SER A 199 -16.86 -0.23 -19.38
CA SER A 199 -16.65 -0.29 -20.82
C SER A 199 -15.26 -0.82 -21.18
N SER A 200 -14.22 -0.42 -20.44
CA SER A 200 -12.85 -0.90 -20.61
C SER A 200 -12.71 -2.42 -20.46
N LEU A 201 -13.38 -3.00 -19.46
CA LEU A 201 -13.41 -4.45 -19.23
C LEU A 201 -14.21 -5.17 -20.32
N ILE A 202 -15.34 -4.59 -20.73
CA ILE A 202 -16.17 -5.16 -21.81
C ILE A 202 -15.39 -5.19 -23.13
N SER A 203 -14.75 -4.08 -23.50
CA SER A 203 -13.94 -3.99 -24.71
C SER A 203 -12.74 -4.93 -24.65
N ALA A 204 -12.03 -5.02 -23.52
CA ALA A 204 -10.94 -5.97 -23.35
C ALA A 204 -11.43 -7.43 -23.49
N ALA A 205 -12.58 -7.77 -22.91
CA ALA A 205 -13.11 -9.12 -23.04
C ALA A 205 -13.50 -9.48 -24.48
N GLN A 206 -13.99 -8.50 -25.26
CA GLN A 206 -14.33 -8.66 -26.68
C GLN A 206 -13.08 -8.68 -27.57
N ASP A 207 -12.00 -8.02 -27.15
CA ASP A 207 -10.74 -7.87 -27.89
C ASP A 207 -9.63 -8.73 -27.26
N GLY A 208 -9.72 -10.03 -27.46
CA GLY A 208 -8.73 -11.01 -26.99
C GLY A 208 -8.99 -11.59 -25.60
N GLY A 209 -10.14 -11.33 -25.00
CA GLY A 209 -10.60 -12.01 -23.78
C GLY A 209 -11.66 -13.09 -24.05
N PHE A 210 -12.37 -13.49 -23.00
CA PHE A 210 -13.48 -14.43 -23.07
C PHE A 210 -14.80 -13.71 -22.78
N ALA A 211 -15.65 -13.50 -23.78
CA ALA A 211 -16.92 -12.79 -23.63
C ALA A 211 -18.13 -13.67 -23.98
N VAL A 212 -19.12 -13.70 -23.08
CA VAL A 212 -20.40 -14.39 -23.28
C VAL A 212 -21.54 -13.38 -23.20
N SER A 213 -22.54 -13.53 -24.06
CA SER A 213 -23.74 -12.68 -24.05
C SER A 213 -25.02 -13.51 -24.09
N GLY A 214 -26.06 -13.02 -23.43
CA GLY A 214 -27.42 -13.57 -23.47
C GLY A 214 -27.71 -14.68 -22.45
N SER A 215 -26.69 -15.29 -21.83
CA SER A 215 -26.84 -16.40 -20.88
C SER A 215 -25.89 -16.27 -19.69
N GLU A 216 -26.27 -16.87 -18.56
CA GLU A 216 -25.38 -17.01 -17.39
C GLU A 216 -24.17 -17.88 -17.72
N LEU A 217 -23.06 -17.65 -17.03
CA LEU A 217 -21.79 -18.33 -17.25
C LEU A 217 -21.35 -19.02 -15.95
N TRP A 218 -21.03 -20.30 -16.02
CA TRP A 218 -20.39 -21.03 -14.93
C TRP A 218 -18.91 -21.20 -15.26
N LEU A 219 -18.04 -20.95 -14.29
CA LEU A 219 -16.59 -21.08 -14.39
C LEU A 219 -16.07 -21.95 -13.24
N SER A 220 -15.19 -22.87 -13.57
CA SER A 220 -14.48 -23.73 -12.61
C SER A 220 -12.99 -23.70 -12.96
N PHE A 221 -12.21 -22.93 -12.20
CA PHE A 221 -10.77 -22.80 -12.41
C PHE A 221 -9.99 -24.01 -11.89
N LYS A 222 -8.87 -24.31 -12.53
CA LYS A 222 -7.99 -25.44 -12.19
C LYS A 222 -6.57 -24.97 -11.95
N SER A 223 -5.86 -25.72 -11.11
CA SER A 223 -4.47 -25.45 -10.74
C SER A 223 -3.47 -25.56 -11.90
N ASP A 224 -3.88 -26.04 -13.07
CA ASP A 224 -3.05 -26.11 -14.28
C ASP A 224 -3.12 -24.86 -15.16
N GLY A 225 -3.85 -23.82 -14.72
CA GLY A 225 -4.04 -22.58 -15.47
C GLY A 225 -5.18 -22.63 -16.49
N THR A 226 -5.93 -23.73 -16.55
CA THR A 226 -7.14 -23.86 -17.36
C THR A 226 -8.40 -23.58 -16.54
N PHE A 227 -9.51 -23.33 -17.23
CA PHE A 227 -10.83 -23.21 -16.62
C PHE A 227 -11.87 -23.97 -17.44
N ASP A 228 -12.73 -24.69 -16.75
CA ASP A 228 -13.93 -25.24 -17.35
C ASP A 228 -15.03 -24.19 -17.33
N TYR A 229 -15.76 -24.06 -18.43
CA TYR A 229 -16.87 -23.14 -18.54
C TYR A 229 -18.13 -23.81 -19.09
N LYS A 230 -19.28 -23.30 -18.67
CA LYS A 230 -20.60 -23.70 -19.19
C LYS A 230 -21.46 -22.46 -19.39
N ILE A 231 -22.05 -22.34 -20.58
CA ILE A 231 -22.95 -21.24 -20.95
C ILE A 231 -24.40 -21.70 -20.79
N GLY A 232 -25.14 -21.04 -19.92
CA GLY A 232 -26.51 -21.42 -19.54
C GLY A 232 -26.54 -22.62 -18.59
N SER A 233 -27.63 -22.73 -17.82
CA SER A 233 -27.75 -23.76 -16.77
C SER A 233 -27.64 -25.19 -17.32
N TYR A 234 -28.10 -25.41 -18.55
CA TYR A 234 -28.13 -26.69 -19.26
C TYR A 234 -27.08 -26.78 -20.38
N GLY A 235 -26.10 -25.88 -20.42
CA GLY A 235 -25.01 -25.97 -21.39
C GLY A 235 -24.09 -27.18 -21.15
N GLU A 236 -23.29 -27.50 -22.15
CA GLU A 236 -22.18 -28.46 -22.00
C GLU A 236 -20.97 -27.79 -21.34
N TRP A 237 -20.20 -28.57 -20.58
CA TRP A 237 -18.93 -28.13 -20.04
C TRP A 237 -17.86 -28.17 -21.14
N ASN A 238 -17.18 -27.04 -21.32
CA ASN A 238 -16.06 -26.88 -22.22
C ASN A 238 -14.83 -26.46 -21.41
N ASN A 239 -13.64 -26.51 -22.00
CA ASN A 239 -12.39 -26.13 -21.34
C ASN A 239 -11.66 -25.08 -22.19
N SER A 240 -10.99 -24.14 -21.53
CA SER A 240 -10.12 -23.14 -22.16
C SER A 240 -8.96 -22.79 -21.22
N SER A 241 -7.88 -22.22 -21.74
CA SER A 241 -6.73 -21.81 -20.95
C SER A 241 -6.73 -20.30 -20.66
N LEU A 242 -6.29 -19.91 -19.46
CA LEU A 242 -6.02 -18.50 -19.15
C LEU A 242 -4.89 -17.93 -20.00
N SER A 243 -3.96 -18.76 -20.47
CA SER A 243 -2.85 -18.33 -21.34
C SER A 243 -3.31 -17.94 -22.76
N GLU A 244 -4.50 -18.35 -23.17
CA GLU A 244 -5.06 -18.07 -24.51
C GLU A 244 -5.82 -16.76 -24.58
N ILE A 245 -6.09 -16.14 -23.42
CA ILE A 245 -6.85 -14.89 -23.31
C ILE A 245 -6.00 -13.78 -22.67
N ASN A 246 -6.41 -12.54 -22.85
CA ASN A 246 -5.78 -11.36 -22.23
C ASN A 246 -6.06 -11.22 -20.71
N GLY A 247 -6.59 -12.27 -20.07
CA GLY A 247 -6.92 -12.29 -18.65
C GLY A 247 -8.26 -11.65 -18.30
N VAL A 248 -9.16 -11.36 -19.25
CA VAL A 248 -10.51 -10.86 -18.94
C VAL A 248 -11.58 -11.86 -19.35
N ILE A 249 -12.45 -12.21 -18.39
CA ILE A 249 -13.64 -13.04 -18.62
C ILE A 249 -14.88 -12.21 -18.33
N TYR A 250 -15.83 -12.16 -19.25
CA TYR A 250 -17.00 -11.28 -19.21
C TYR A 250 -18.32 -11.98 -19.51
N SER A 251 -19.39 -11.58 -18.81
CA SER A 251 -20.77 -11.88 -19.17
C SER A 251 -21.72 -10.69 -18.93
N ASP A 252 -22.72 -10.53 -19.80
CA ASP A 252 -23.82 -9.58 -19.59
C ASP A 252 -24.86 -10.09 -18.55
N LYS A 253 -24.76 -11.37 -18.15
CA LYS A 253 -25.60 -12.02 -17.12
C LYS A 253 -24.76 -12.39 -15.90
N ASN A 254 -25.34 -13.17 -14.99
CA ASN A 254 -24.65 -13.64 -13.80
C ASN A 254 -23.50 -14.59 -14.17
N ILE A 255 -22.41 -14.51 -13.40
CA ILE A 255 -21.30 -15.46 -13.49
C ILE A 255 -21.23 -16.25 -12.17
N HIS A 256 -21.16 -17.57 -12.26
CA HIS A 256 -20.96 -18.49 -11.15
C HIS A 256 -19.51 -18.95 -11.17
N ILE A 257 -18.80 -18.84 -10.05
CA ILE A 257 -17.35 -19.10 -9.98
C ILE A 257 -16.98 -20.03 -8.83
N ARG A 258 -15.94 -20.82 -9.05
CA ARG A 258 -15.23 -21.64 -8.05
C ARG A 258 -13.89 -22.13 -8.61
N GLY A 259 -13.05 -22.73 -7.77
CA GLY A 259 -11.88 -23.50 -8.18
C GLY A 259 -10.56 -22.86 -7.76
N ILE A 260 -9.50 -23.16 -8.50
CA ILE A 260 -8.13 -22.73 -8.17
C ILE A 260 -7.60 -21.89 -9.34
N VAL A 261 -7.28 -20.63 -9.09
CA VAL A 261 -6.75 -19.69 -10.09
C VAL A 261 -5.23 -19.81 -10.15
N SER A 262 -4.69 -20.20 -11.31
CA SER A 262 -3.27 -20.11 -11.61
C SER A 262 -3.06 -19.15 -12.78
N GLY A 263 -2.33 -18.06 -12.54
CA GLY A 263 -2.19 -16.93 -13.45
C GLY A 263 -3.04 -15.72 -13.06
N LYS A 264 -3.20 -14.78 -14.02
CA LYS A 264 -3.79 -13.46 -13.79
C LYS A 264 -5.13 -13.36 -14.54
N VAL A 265 -6.22 -13.13 -13.82
CA VAL A 265 -7.56 -13.02 -14.43
C VAL A 265 -8.45 -12.00 -13.71
N THR A 266 -9.27 -11.29 -14.47
CA THR A 266 -10.38 -10.47 -13.98
C THR A 266 -11.69 -10.96 -14.57
N ILE A 267 -12.63 -11.31 -13.69
CA ILE A 267 -13.97 -11.77 -14.03
C ILE A 267 -14.94 -10.61 -13.89
N CYS A 268 -15.65 -10.26 -14.95
CA CYS A 268 -16.55 -9.11 -15.02
C CYS A 268 -17.97 -9.52 -15.38
N SER A 269 -18.96 -9.12 -14.57
CA SER A 269 -20.39 -9.37 -14.79
C SER A 269 -21.17 -8.07 -14.82
N MET A 270 -22.07 -7.89 -15.81
CA MET A 270 -23.04 -6.77 -15.78
C MET A 270 -24.20 -7.00 -14.81
N LYS A 271 -24.24 -8.15 -14.14
CA LYS A 271 -25.20 -8.46 -13.08
C LYS A 271 -24.47 -8.82 -11.80
N ASP A 272 -24.75 -9.99 -11.24
CA ASP A 272 -24.11 -10.49 -10.03
C ASP A 272 -22.99 -11.48 -10.39
N ILE A 273 -22.06 -11.67 -9.45
CA ILE A 273 -21.15 -12.82 -9.45
C ILE A 273 -21.49 -13.67 -8.24
N ILE A 274 -21.67 -14.96 -8.45
CA ILE A 274 -22.06 -15.94 -7.43
C ILE A 274 -20.86 -16.85 -7.17
N ILE A 275 -20.40 -16.88 -5.93
CA ILE A 275 -19.32 -17.76 -5.48
C ILE A 275 -19.97 -19.05 -5.02
N GLU A 276 -19.85 -20.10 -5.85
CA GLU A 276 -20.51 -21.39 -5.59
C GLU A 276 -19.72 -22.28 -4.62
N ASP A 277 -18.41 -22.11 -4.55
CA ASP A 277 -17.50 -22.82 -3.66
C ASP A 277 -16.22 -21.98 -3.51
N ASP A 278 -15.21 -22.51 -2.82
CA ASP A 278 -13.89 -21.90 -2.69
C ASP A 278 -13.34 -21.42 -4.05
N ILE A 279 -12.75 -20.23 -4.08
CA ILE A 279 -11.99 -19.71 -5.21
C ILE A 279 -10.67 -19.13 -4.71
N VAL A 280 -9.59 -19.90 -4.88
CA VAL A 280 -8.29 -19.63 -4.23
C VAL A 280 -7.15 -19.58 -5.24
N TYR A 281 -6.00 -19.02 -4.87
CA TYR A 281 -4.80 -19.08 -5.70
C TYR A 281 -4.18 -20.48 -5.69
N ALA A 282 -3.57 -20.87 -6.82
CA ALA A 282 -2.79 -22.11 -6.88
C ALA A 282 -1.51 -21.97 -6.05
N ASP A 283 -0.90 -20.79 -6.09
CA ASP A 283 0.27 -20.42 -5.31
C ASP A 283 -0.06 -19.28 -4.33
N ASN A 284 -0.19 -19.64 -3.05
CA ASN A 284 -0.65 -18.71 -2.01
C ASN A 284 0.43 -17.66 -1.69
N PRO A 285 0.15 -16.36 -1.85
CA PRO A 285 1.15 -15.32 -1.63
C PRO A 285 1.56 -15.11 -0.17
N LEU A 286 0.80 -15.66 0.79
CA LEU A 286 1.20 -15.67 2.19
C LEU A 286 2.34 -16.66 2.46
N ASP A 287 2.45 -17.71 1.65
CA ASP A 287 3.49 -18.73 1.75
C ASP A 287 4.62 -18.48 0.73
N ASN A 288 4.26 -18.03 -0.48
CA ASN A 288 5.20 -17.62 -1.53
C ASN A 288 4.95 -16.17 -1.99
N PRO A 289 5.68 -15.18 -1.43
CA PRO A 289 5.53 -13.76 -1.82
C PRO A 289 5.74 -13.46 -3.32
N GLU A 290 6.43 -14.34 -4.05
CA GLU A 290 6.73 -14.22 -5.48
C GLU A 290 5.64 -14.86 -6.37
N SER A 291 4.53 -15.33 -5.79
CA SER A 291 3.38 -15.82 -6.56
C SER A 291 2.98 -14.80 -7.63
N GLU A 292 2.57 -15.29 -8.80
CA GLU A 292 2.06 -14.47 -9.89
C GLU A 292 0.54 -14.50 -10.02
N ASP A 293 -0.12 -15.30 -9.18
CA ASP A 293 -1.57 -15.52 -9.24
C ASP A 293 -2.32 -14.28 -8.75
N LEU A 294 -3.23 -13.77 -9.59
CA LEU A 294 -4.05 -12.60 -9.31
C LEU A 294 -5.47 -12.78 -9.83
N LEU A 295 -6.44 -12.52 -8.95
CA LEU A 295 -7.86 -12.58 -9.27
C LEU A 295 -8.53 -11.24 -8.99
N GLY A 296 -9.18 -10.69 -10.01
CA GLY A 296 -10.16 -9.61 -9.90
C GLY A 296 -11.57 -10.14 -10.08
N ILE A 297 -12.48 -9.80 -9.17
CA ILE A 297 -13.91 -10.10 -9.29
C ILE A 297 -14.65 -8.77 -9.38
N VAL A 298 -15.28 -8.47 -10.52
CA VAL A 298 -15.96 -7.19 -10.76
C VAL A 298 -17.41 -7.45 -11.17
N ALA A 299 -18.35 -7.23 -10.25
CA ALA A 299 -19.78 -7.30 -10.52
C ALA A 299 -20.36 -5.89 -10.60
N LYS A 300 -21.20 -5.63 -11.61
CA LYS A 300 -21.95 -4.37 -11.69
C LYS A 300 -22.93 -4.25 -10.53
N ARG A 301 -23.55 -5.34 -10.09
CA ARG A 301 -24.48 -5.37 -8.95
C ARG A 301 -23.80 -5.92 -7.70
N ASN A 302 -23.97 -7.21 -7.39
CA ASN A 302 -23.50 -7.82 -6.16
C ASN A 302 -22.49 -8.93 -6.42
N VAL A 303 -21.63 -9.18 -5.43
CA VAL A 303 -20.88 -10.41 -5.33
C VAL A 303 -21.47 -11.20 -4.16
N ILE A 304 -21.94 -12.41 -4.43
CA ILE A 304 -22.79 -13.18 -3.52
C ILE A 304 -22.10 -14.50 -3.19
N VAL A 305 -21.86 -14.74 -1.90
CA VAL A 305 -21.50 -16.08 -1.40
C VAL A 305 -22.77 -16.92 -1.34
N LYS A 306 -22.85 -17.95 -2.20
CA LYS A 306 -24.04 -18.80 -2.34
C LYS A 306 -24.32 -19.58 -1.06
N ASP A 307 -25.59 -19.74 -0.71
CA ASP A 307 -26.02 -20.61 0.39
C ASP A 307 -26.09 -22.06 -0.09
N ASN A 308 -25.11 -22.86 0.31
CA ASN A 308 -25.07 -24.30 0.04
C ASN A 308 -24.35 -25.04 1.19
N PRO A 309 -24.45 -26.38 1.27
CA PRO A 309 -23.86 -27.14 2.38
C PRO A 309 -22.36 -26.92 2.58
N GLN A 310 -21.59 -26.75 1.50
CA GLN A 310 -20.15 -26.53 1.52
C GLN A 310 -19.81 -25.14 2.09
N ASN A 311 -20.38 -24.10 1.49
CA ASN A 311 -20.18 -22.71 1.88
C ASN A 311 -20.62 -22.47 3.33
N ARG A 312 -21.71 -23.10 3.81
CA ARG A 312 -22.13 -23.00 5.22
C ARG A 312 -21.06 -23.43 6.22
N ILE A 313 -20.12 -24.30 5.82
CA ILE A 313 -18.98 -24.69 6.65
C ILE A 313 -17.85 -23.69 6.48
N LYS A 314 -17.37 -23.53 5.24
CA LYS A 314 -16.34 -22.57 4.88
C LYS A 314 -16.49 -22.10 3.43
N CYS A 315 -16.08 -20.86 3.17
CA CYS A 315 -15.87 -20.33 1.84
C CYS A 315 -14.57 -19.50 1.87
N GLU A 316 -13.62 -19.84 1.01
CA GLU A 316 -12.31 -19.20 0.88
C GLU A 316 -12.24 -18.48 -0.47
N ILE A 317 -11.85 -17.21 -0.43
CA ILE A 317 -11.80 -16.35 -1.60
C ILE A 317 -10.44 -15.64 -1.63
N ASP A 318 -9.66 -15.84 -2.67
CA ASP A 318 -8.42 -15.10 -2.90
C ASP A 318 -8.62 -14.17 -4.08
N GLY A 319 -8.56 -12.86 -3.85
CA GLY A 319 -8.83 -11.88 -4.89
C GLY A 319 -9.29 -10.52 -4.39
N SER A 320 -9.22 -9.55 -5.30
CA SER A 320 -9.85 -8.25 -5.12
C SER A 320 -11.27 -8.29 -5.67
N ILE A 321 -12.24 -8.01 -4.80
CA ILE A 321 -13.66 -8.06 -5.08
C ILE A 321 -14.21 -6.64 -5.25
N MET A 322 -14.99 -6.40 -6.29
CA MET A 322 -15.66 -5.15 -6.57
C MET A 322 -17.14 -5.35 -6.91
N ALA A 323 -18.01 -4.68 -6.17
CA ALA A 323 -19.44 -4.57 -6.41
C ALA A 323 -19.80 -3.11 -6.70
N VAL A 324 -19.89 -2.76 -7.98
CA VAL A 324 -19.95 -1.36 -8.45
C VAL A 324 -21.21 -0.62 -7.97
N ASP A 325 -22.39 -1.23 -8.14
CA ASP A 325 -23.68 -0.67 -7.75
C ASP A 325 -24.37 -1.41 -6.59
N GLY A 326 -23.72 -2.43 -6.02
CA GLY A 326 -24.27 -3.23 -4.94
C GLY A 326 -23.25 -3.54 -3.86
N SER A 327 -23.26 -4.79 -3.40
CA SER A 327 -22.55 -5.22 -2.20
C SER A 327 -21.86 -6.55 -2.37
N PHE A 328 -20.78 -6.76 -1.62
CA PHE A 328 -20.33 -8.10 -1.28
C PHE A 328 -21.14 -8.62 -0.09
N ARG A 329 -21.89 -9.70 -0.26
CA ARG A 329 -22.81 -10.23 0.76
C ARG A 329 -22.94 -11.75 0.71
N ALA A 330 -23.40 -12.34 1.80
CA ALA A 330 -23.88 -13.72 1.77
C ALA A 330 -25.33 -13.78 1.27
N GLU A 331 -25.69 -14.87 0.60
CA GLU A 331 -27.08 -15.14 0.21
C GLU A 331 -27.99 -15.32 1.43
N ASN A 332 -27.49 -16.04 2.44
CA ASN A 332 -28.15 -16.28 3.71
C ASN A 332 -27.18 -16.02 4.88
N ILE A 333 -27.64 -15.28 5.88
CA ILE A 333 -26.86 -14.90 7.08
C ILE A 333 -27.44 -15.47 8.38
N TYR A 334 -28.52 -16.24 8.30
CA TYR A 334 -29.28 -16.72 9.47
C TYR A 334 -29.04 -18.20 9.79
N PHE A 335 -28.00 -18.82 9.21
CA PHE A 335 -27.66 -20.20 9.51
C PHE A 335 -26.75 -20.32 10.74
N THR A 336 -26.88 -21.46 11.43
CA THR A 336 -26.08 -21.82 12.61
C THR A 336 -25.69 -23.30 12.54
N PRO A 337 -24.53 -23.72 13.07
CA PRO A 337 -23.46 -22.87 13.62
C PRO A 337 -22.82 -21.96 12.55
N PRO A 338 -22.18 -20.84 12.93
CA PRO A 338 -21.56 -19.94 11.97
C PRO A 338 -20.43 -20.61 11.18
N GLY A 339 -20.42 -20.40 9.87
CA GLY A 339 -19.36 -20.82 8.96
C GLY A 339 -18.17 -19.87 8.97
N ARG A 340 -17.10 -20.23 8.25
CA ARG A 340 -15.90 -19.41 8.07
C ARG A 340 -15.86 -18.78 6.68
N LEU A 341 -15.78 -17.46 6.61
CA LEU A 341 -15.53 -16.75 5.35
C LEU A 341 -14.11 -16.16 5.38
N SER A 342 -13.20 -16.77 4.63
CA SER A 342 -11.82 -16.28 4.50
C SER A 342 -11.69 -15.47 3.22
N LEU A 343 -11.01 -14.33 3.31
CA LEU A 343 -10.67 -13.51 2.15
C LEU A 343 -9.19 -13.16 2.19
N LEU A 344 -8.47 -13.37 1.10
CA LEU A 344 -7.13 -12.84 0.88
C LEU A 344 -7.18 -11.84 -0.27
N GLY A 345 -7.14 -10.55 0.03
CA GLY A 345 -7.26 -9.49 -0.96
C GLY A 345 -8.07 -8.31 -0.45
N GLY A 346 -9.06 -7.87 -1.23
CA GLY A 346 -9.76 -6.61 -0.96
C GLY A 346 -11.25 -6.65 -1.26
N ILE A 347 -12.03 -5.80 -0.59
CA ILE A 347 -13.46 -5.62 -0.85
C ILE A 347 -13.72 -4.18 -1.23
N ILE A 348 -14.30 -3.96 -2.40
CA ILE A 348 -14.74 -2.66 -2.92
C ILE A 348 -16.23 -2.76 -3.21
N GLN A 349 -17.04 -1.88 -2.63
CA GLN A 349 -18.49 -1.97 -2.74
C GLN A 349 -19.17 -0.61 -2.69
N LYS A 350 -20.36 -0.51 -3.30
CA LYS A 350 -21.17 0.70 -3.15
C LYS A 350 -21.72 0.82 -1.75
N THR A 351 -22.37 -0.23 -1.26
CA THR A 351 -22.89 -0.29 0.10
C THR A 351 -22.35 -1.54 0.77
N ARG A 352 -21.92 -1.43 2.03
CA ARG A 352 -21.48 -2.58 2.80
C ARG A 352 -22.55 -3.66 2.90
N GLY A 353 -22.25 -4.87 2.43
CA GLY A 353 -23.15 -6.03 2.54
C GLY A 353 -22.95 -6.84 3.81
N PRO A 354 -24.02 -7.47 4.35
CA PRO A 354 -23.91 -8.37 5.49
C PRO A 354 -23.45 -9.78 5.05
N VAL A 355 -22.60 -10.38 5.86
CA VAL A 355 -22.20 -11.80 5.75
C VAL A 355 -22.53 -12.60 7.02
N GLY A 356 -22.99 -11.93 8.07
CA GLY A 356 -23.36 -12.52 9.35
C GLY A 356 -24.03 -11.48 10.23
N THR A 357 -24.50 -11.88 11.41
CA THR A 357 -25.16 -10.99 12.36
C THR A 357 -24.40 -10.89 13.69
N THR A 358 -24.78 -9.93 14.53
CA THR A 358 -24.19 -9.70 15.87
C THR A 358 -24.49 -10.86 16.85
N LEU A 359 -25.60 -11.57 16.65
CA LEU A 359 -25.92 -12.83 17.35
C LEU A 359 -25.43 -13.97 16.46
N PRO A 360 -24.29 -14.61 16.79
CA PRO A 360 -23.44 -15.26 15.81
C PRO A 360 -24.21 -16.26 14.94
N SER A 361 -24.46 -15.84 13.70
CA SER A 361 -25.13 -16.57 12.62
C SER A 361 -24.55 -16.08 11.28
N GLY A 362 -24.60 -16.93 10.26
CA GLY A 362 -23.95 -16.65 8.98
C GLY A 362 -22.45 -16.96 9.05
N TYR A 363 -21.62 -16.01 8.63
CA TYR A 363 -20.17 -16.19 8.56
C TYR A 363 -19.38 -15.40 9.60
N LYS A 364 -18.38 -16.06 10.19
CA LYS A 364 -17.25 -15.40 10.87
C LYS A 364 -16.23 -14.98 9.81
N LYS A 365 -15.77 -13.73 9.90
CA LYS A 365 -14.88 -13.10 8.91
C LYS A 365 -13.43 -13.36 9.26
N TYR A 366 -12.64 -13.79 8.27
CA TYR A 366 -11.20 -13.97 8.36
C TYR A 366 -10.54 -13.31 7.16
N TYR A 367 -10.51 -11.98 7.17
CA TYR A 367 -10.00 -11.20 6.05
C TYR A 367 -8.54 -10.86 6.28
N LYS A 368 -7.72 -11.13 5.27
CA LYS A 368 -6.33 -10.74 5.17
C LYS A 368 -6.17 -9.93 3.89
N TYR A 369 -5.25 -8.98 3.93
CA TYR A 369 -4.90 -8.20 2.76
C TYR A 369 -3.77 -8.90 2.01
N ASP A 370 -3.86 -8.91 0.69
CA ASP A 370 -2.74 -9.27 -0.18
C ASP A 370 -1.94 -7.99 -0.46
N ASP A 371 -0.82 -7.83 0.25
CA ASP A 371 0.04 -6.63 0.20
C ASP A 371 0.56 -6.33 -1.22
N ARG A 372 0.63 -7.35 -2.09
CA ARG A 372 1.06 -7.17 -3.48
C ARG A 372 0.11 -6.24 -4.23
N LEU A 373 -1.19 -6.24 -3.90
CA LEU A 373 -2.21 -5.43 -4.57
C LEU A 373 -1.98 -3.92 -4.45
N GLU A 374 -1.10 -3.47 -3.54
CA GLU A 374 -0.65 -2.09 -3.45
C GLU A 374 0.15 -1.67 -4.69
N TYR A 375 0.80 -2.62 -5.39
CA TYR A 375 1.72 -2.36 -6.50
C TYR A 375 1.35 -3.10 -7.79
N ILE A 376 0.87 -4.34 -7.68
CA ILE A 376 0.38 -5.13 -8.82
C ILE A 376 -1.15 -5.20 -8.78
N PHE A 377 -1.77 -5.53 -9.90
CA PHE A 377 -3.22 -5.54 -10.00
C PHE A 377 -3.71 -6.59 -11.00
N PRO A 378 -4.92 -7.14 -10.79
CA PRO A 378 -5.55 -8.02 -11.77
C PRO A 378 -5.70 -7.33 -13.14
N PRO A 379 -5.62 -8.07 -14.26
CA PRO A 379 -5.68 -7.49 -15.60
C PRO A 379 -6.92 -6.60 -15.79
N TYR A 380 -6.74 -5.40 -16.31
CA TYR A 380 -7.85 -4.46 -16.61
C TYR A 380 -8.74 -4.06 -15.42
N TYR A 381 -8.30 -4.27 -14.16
CA TYR A 381 -9.10 -3.90 -13.00
C TYR A 381 -9.49 -2.40 -13.02
N PRO A 382 -10.67 -2.01 -12.49
CA PRO A 382 -11.11 -0.61 -12.56
C PRO A 382 -10.18 0.37 -11.83
N ILE A 383 -10.04 1.56 -12.42
CA ILE A 383 -9.25 2.68 -11.89
C ILE A 383 -10.00 3.37 -10.76
N ALA A 384 -9.31 3.70 -9.68
CA ALA A 384 -9.83 4.55 -8.62
C ALA A 384 -9.66 6.03 -8.96
N ASP A 385 -10.63 6.60 -9.69
CA ASP A 385 -10.66 8.01 -10.07
C ASP A 385 -10.75 8.93 -8.84
N GLY A 386 -10.06 10.08 -8.87
CA GLY A 386 -9.97 11.01 -7.74
C GLY A 386 -9.06 10.55 -6.58
N SER A 387 -8.44 9.37 -6.67
CA SER A 387 -7.36 9.03 -5.74
C SER A 387 -6.05 9.78 -6.01
N LEU A 388 -5.92 10.34 -7.21
CA LEU A 388 -4.74 11.01 -7.75
C LEU A 388 -5.07 12.04 -8.86
N GLU A 389 -6.25 12.68 -8.87
CA GLU A 389 -6.48 13.79 -9.83
C GLU A 389 -5.44 14.90 -9.58
N GLY A 390 -4.54 15.11 -10.55
CA GLY A 390 -3.50 16.15 -10.51
C GLY A 390 -2.24 15.83 -9.71
N LEU A 391 -2.06 14.61 -9.20
CA LEU A 391 -0.82 14.19 -8.55
C LEU A 391 -0.09 13.14 -9.42
N PRO A 392 1.22 13.29 -9.68
CA PRO A 392 1.99 12.23 -10.33
C PRO A 392 1.83 10.93 -9.53
N ALA A 393 1.93 9.77 -10.19
CA ALA A 393 1.82 8.46 -9.55
C ALA A 393 2.55 8.47 -8.20
N LYS A 394 1.81 8.34 -7.09
CA LYS A 394 2.43 8.35 -5.76
C LYS A 394 3.33 7.13 -5.68
N VAL A 395 4.61 7.39 -5.43
CA VAL A 395 5.61 6.35 -5.24
C VAL A 395 5.72 6.09 -3.75
N LYS A 396 5.72 4.83 -3.35
CA LYS A 396 6.18 4.42 -2.03
C LYS A 396 7.69 4.25 -2.07
N ILE A 397 8.39 4.96 -1.19
CA ILE A 397 9.84 4.88 -1.07
C ILE A 397 10.15 4.02 0.16
N GLU A 398 10.74 2.85 -0.07
CA GLU A 398 11.27 1.99 0.99
C GLU A 398 12.76 2.30 1.16
N ILE A 399 13.18 2.71 2.35
CA ILE A 399 14.60 2.95 2.64
C ILE A 399 15.27 1.61 2.92
N ILE A 400 16.17 1.19 2.04
CA ILE A 400 16.96 -0.05 2.21
C ILE A 400 18.14 0.21 3.15
N SER A 401 18.81 1.36 2.99
CA SER A 401 19.92 1.75 3.86
C SER A 401 20.09 3.27 3.89
N TRP A 402 20.65 3.76 4.99
CA TRP A 402 20.95 5.18 5.22
C TRP A 402 22.33 5.31 5.87
N TRP A 403 23.18 6.13 5.26
CA TRP A 403 24.56 6.37 5.66
C TRP A 403 24.77 7.88 5.79
N GLU A 404 25.34 8.31 6.91
CA GLU A 404 25.59 9.72 7.20
C GLU A 404 27.06 10.07 7.39
#